data_AF-A0A2N0VUF3-F1
#
_entry.id   AF-A0A2N0VUF3-F1
#
_cell.length_a   1.000
_cell.length_b   1.000
_cell.length_c   1.000
_cell.angle_alpha   90.00
_cell.angle_beta   90.00
_cell.angle_gamma   90.00
#
_symmetry.space_group_name_H-M   'P 1'
#
loop_
_entity.id
_entity.type
_entity.pdbx_description
1 polymer ?
#
loop_
_entity_poly.entity_id
_entity_poly.type
_entity_poly.pdbx_seq_one_letter_code
_entity_poly.pdbx_strand_id
1 'polypeptide(L)'
;MKKAIFSALLLCIMASYSTSLMAADACEVVLCMYGKATGNGGGNECHSAERAFFNIIKKNKHGFLPDHTADARKSFLLECNSADPAIISQIINKFGRMRG
;
A
#
# COMPACT_ATOMS: atom_id res chain seq x y z
N MET A 1 18.47 53.46 5.00
CA MET A 1 17.21 52.69 5.16
C MET A 1 16.71 52.26 3.79
N LYS A 2 16.87 50.99 3.43
CA LYS A 2 16.20 50.34 2.28
C LYS A 2 16.05 48.85 2.65
N LYS A 3 14.90 48.46 3.20
CA LYS A 3 14.56 47.05 3.42
C LYS A 3 13.74 46.61 2.23
N ALA A 4 14.36 45.82 1.37
CA ALA A 4 13.75 45.29 0.16
C ALA A 4 12.59 44.37 0.54
N ILE A 5 11.40 44.71 0.07
CA ILE A 5 10.22 43.86 0.04
C ILE A 5 10.34 43.04 -1.24
N PHE A 6 10.54 41.73 -1.13
CA PHE A 6 10.32 40.75 -2.20
C PHE A 6 9.68 39.54 -1.52
N SER A 7 8.35 39.50 -1.49
CA SER A 7 7.48 38.90 -2.51
C SER A 7 7.51 37.36 -2.43
N ALA A 8 6.53 36.88 -1.68
CA ALA A 8 5.66 35.73 -1.93
C ALA A 8 6.14 34.58 -2.85
N LEU A 9 5.75 33.39 -2.37
CA LEU A 9 5.34 32.22 -3.16
C LEU A 9 6.44 31.18 -3.43
N LEU A 10 6.79 30.41 -2.40
CA LEU A 10 7.21 29.02 -2.61
C LEU A 10 5.95 28.16 -2.68
N LEU A 11 5.55 27.86 -3.92
CA LEU A 11 4.48 26.93 -4.26
C LEU A 11 4.72 25.58 -3.59
N CYS A 12 3.78 25.16 -2.75
CA CYS A 12 3.62 23.76 -2.37
C CYS A 12 3.42 22.95 -3.65
N ILE A 13 4.38 22.08 -3.98
CA ILE A 13 4.24 21.08 -5.03
C ILE A 13 3.25 20.04 -4.51
N MET A 14 1.95 20.34 -4.63
CA MET A 14 0.91 19.32 -4.57
C MET A 14 1.00 18.57 -5.89
N ALA A 15 1.86 17.56 -5.95
CA ALA A 15 1.84 16.60 -7.03
C ALA A 15 0.48 15.88 -6.98
N SER A 16 -0.47 16.39 -7.75
CA SER A 16 -1.75 15.78 -8.02
C SER A 16 -1.49 14.61 -8.96
N TYR A 17 -1.13 13.46 -8.39
CA TYR A 17 -1.09 12.21 -9.12
C TYR A 17 -2.53 11.82 -9.46
N SER A 18 -2.98 12.26 -10.64
CA SER A 18 -4.12 11.65 -11.30
C SER A 18 -3.67 10.32 -11.88
N THR A 19 -3.66 9.28 -11.06
CA THR A 19 -3.44 7.90 -11.51
C THR A 19 -4.71 7.10 -11.23
N SER A 20 -5.16 6.39 -12.26
CA SER A 20 -6.11 5.26 -12.21
C SER A 20 -6.50 4.82 -10.79
N LEU A 21 -7.71 5.19 -10.37
CA LEU A 21 -8.26 4.91 -9.04
C LEU A 21 -8.12 3.45 -8.56
N MET A 22 -7.93 2.48 -9.47
CA MET A 22 -7.76 1.07 -9.13
C MET A 22 -6.31 0.64 -8.90
N ALA A 23 -5.35 1.07 -9.73
CA ALA A 23 -3.93 0.76 -9.51
C ALA A 23 -3.34 1.60 -8.36
N ALA A 24 -3.92 2.78 -8.11
CA ALA A 24 -3.54 3.62 -6.97
C ALA A 24 -3.77 2.88 -5.65
N ASP A 25 -4.90 2.16 -5.50
CA ASP A 25 -5.21 1.38 -4.29
C ASP A 25 -4.22 0.21 -4.11
N ALA A 26 -3.95 -0.58 -5.16
CA ALA A 26 -2.98 -1.68 -5.07
C ALA A 26 -1.55 -1.19 -4.76
N CYS A 27 -1.11 -0.10 -5.40
CA CYS A 27 0.22 0.47 -5.17
C CYS A 27 0.37 1.10 -3.78
N GLU A 28 -0.66 1.78 -3.29
CA GLU A 28 -0.70 2.29 -1.92
C GLU A 28 -0.64 1.15 -0.91
N VAL A 29 -1.37 0.06 -1.14
CA VAL A 29 -1.31 -1.13 -0.30
C VAL A 29 0.07 -1.77 -0.32
N VAL A 30 0.74 -1.88 -1.48
CA VAL A 30 2.13 -2.35 -1.55
C VAL A 30 3.02 -1.47 -0.68
N LEU A 31 2.95 -0.15 -0.83
CA LEU A 31 3.79 0.79 -0.09
C LEU A 31 3.59 0.66 1.43
N CYS A 32 2.33 0.67 1.87
CA CYS A 32 1.97 0.57 3.27
C CYS A 32 2.35 -0.78 3.89
N MET A 33 2.05 -1.88 3.20
CA MET A 33 2.39 -3.21 3.68
C MET A 33 3.90 -3.46 3.68
N TYR A 34 4.65 -2.87 2.75
CA TYR A 34 6.11 -2.90 2.78
C TYR A 34 6.67 -2.12 3.98
N GLY A 35 6.16 -0.91 4.23
CA GLY A 35 6.50 -0.15 5.44
C GLY A 35 6.21 -0.95 6.72
N LYS A 36 5.04 -1.60 6.79
CA LYS A 36 4.70 -2.53 7.87
C LYS A 36 5.66 -3.73 7.96
N ALA A 37 6.12 -4.25 6.82
CA ALA A 37 7.07 -5.36 6.76
C ALA A 37 8.45 -4.99 7.33
N THR A 38 8.90 -3.76 7.10
CA THR A 38 10.21 -3.25 7.52
C THR A 38 10.20 -2.57 8.89
N GLY A 39 9.03 -2.43 9.52
CA GLY A 39 8.89 -1.75 10.82
C GLY A 39 8.80 -0.23 10.72
N ASN A 40 8.62 0.29 9.51
CA ASN A 40 8.51 1.71 9.18
C ASN A 40 7.09 2.03 8.65
N GLY A 41 6.06 1.53 9.34
CA GLY A 41 4.67 1.65 8.92
C GLY A 41 4.19 3.10 8.83
N GLY A 42 3.31 3.41 7.88
CA GLY A 42 2.83 4.78 7.63
C GLY A 42 1.81 5.31 8.64
N GLY A 43 1.68 4.69 9.82
CA GLY A 43 0.75 5.12 10.86
C GLY A 43 -0.72 5.08 10.40
N ASN A 44 -1.48 6.10 10.80
CA ASN A 44 -2.93 6.18 10.52
C ASN A 44 -3.24 6.28 9.02
N GLU A 45 -2.34 6.87 8.23
CA GLU A 45 -2.50 7.01 6.78
C GLU A 45 -2.57 5.64 6.08
N CYS A 46 -1.79 4.67 6.58
CA CYS A 46 -1.78 3.32 6.02
C CYS A 46 -2.90 2.40 6.55
N HIS A 47 -3.68 2.84 7.54
CA HIS A 47 -4.67 1.97 8.18
C HIS A 47 -5.72 1.44 7.20
N SER A 48 -6.18 2.28 6.27
CA SER A 48 -7.14 1.87 5.23
C SER A 48 -6.53 0.84 4.28
N ALA A 49 -5.32 1.08 3.80
CA ALA A 49 -4.60 0.21 2.87
C ALA A 49 -4.24 -1.14 3.51
N GLU A 50 -3.76 -1.15 4.75
CA GLU A 50 -3.52 -2.37 5.51
C GLU A 50 -4.82 -3.17 5.68
N ARG A 51 -5.93 -2.51 6.02
CA ARG A 51 -7.24 -3.15 6.13
C ARG A 51 -7.71 -3.71 4.79
N ALA A 52 -7.48 -3.01 3.67
CA ALA A 52 -7.81 -3.50 2.34
C ALA A 52 -7.08 -4.82 2.03
N PHE A 53 -5.77 -4.88 2.28
CA PHE A 53 -4.97 -6.11 2.16
C PHE A 53 -5.54 -7.26 3.00
N PHE A 54 -5.82 -6.96 4.27
CA PHE A 54 -6.24 -7.96 5.24
C PHE A 54 -7.67 -8.47 4.99
N ASN A 55 -8.55 -7.63 4.44
CA ASN A 55 -9.91 -8.02 4.02
C ASN A 55 -9.94 -8.99 2.82
N ILE A 56 -8.85 -9.10 2.05
CA ILE A 56 -8.74 -10.14 1.02
C ILE A 56 -8.57 -11.47 1.74
N ILE A 57 -9.67 -12.22 1.87
CA ILE A 57 -9.70 -13.50 2.58
C ILE A 57 -10.43 -14.53 1.74
N LYS A 58 -9.81 -15.71 1.56
CA LYS A 58 -10.45 -16.89 0.97
C LYS A 58 -10.89 -17.85 2.06
N LYS A 59 -12.13 -18.32 1.97
CA LYS A 59 -12.75 -19.27 2.89
C LYS A 59 -13.59 -20.29 2.14
N ASN A 60 -13.77 -21.46 2.72
CA ASN A 60 -14.73 -22.47 2.28
C ASN A 60 -15.54 -22.99 3.48
N LYS A 61 -16.32 -24.06 3.28
CA LYS A 61 -17.10 -24.71 4.34
C LYS A 61 -16.27 -25.20 5.55
N HIS A 62 -14.96 -25.41 5.35
CA HIS A 62 -14.02 -25.84 6.38
C HIS A 62 -13.25 -24.68 7.03
N GLY A 63 -13.51 -23.44 6.62
CA GLY A 63 -12.95 -22.25 7.24
C GLY A 63 -11.94 -21.51 6.36
N PHE A 64 -10.94 -20.92 7.01
CA PHE A 64 -9.96 -20.05 6.37
C PHE A 64 -8.93 -20.85 5.58
N LEU A 65 -8.64 -20.35 4.37
CA LEU A 65 -7.71 -20.97 3.44
C LEU A 65 -6.45 -20.09 3.34
N PRO A 66 -5.38 -20.37 4.12
CA PRO A 66 -4.22 -19.50 4.21
C PRO A 66 -3.48 -19.35 2.88
N ASP A 67 -3.23 -20.46 2.17
CA ASP A 67 -2.50 -20.41 0.89
C ASP A 67 -3.32 -19.72 -0.20
N HIS A 68 -4.61 -20.06 -0.33
CA HIS A 68 -5.50 -19.37 -1.26
C HIS A 68 -5.66 -17.87 -0.96
N THR A 69 -5.60 -17.50 0.33
CA THR A 69 -5.62 -16.09 0.74
C THR A 69 -4.31 -15.39 0.36
N ALA A 70 -3.18 -16.05 0.59
CA ALA A 70 -1.87 -15.53 0.19
C ALA A 70 -1.78 -15.33 -1.33
N ASP A 71 -2.28 -16.27 -2.13
CA ASP A 71 -2.33 -16.16 -3.59
C ASP A 71 -3.23 -15.02 -4.05
N ALA A 72 -4.42 -14.88 -3.44
CA ALA A 72 -5.34 -13.78 -3.76
C ALA A 72 -4.74 -12.41 -3.43
N ARG A 73 -4.10 -12.28 -2.26
CA ARG A 73 -3.38 -11.07 -1.86
C ARG A 73 -2.22 -10.77 -2.80
N LYS A 74 -1.45 -11.78 -3.22
CA LYS A 74 -0.36 -11.62 -4.18
C LYS A 74 -0.88 -11.10 -5.52
N SER A 75 -1.97 -11.69 -6.02
CA SER A 75 -2.60 -11.26 -7.28
C SER A 75 -3.03 -9.80 -7.22
N PHE A 76 -3.64 -9.37 -6.10
CA PHE A 76 -4.02 -7.98 -5.89
C PHE A 76 -2.81 -7.04 -5.88
N LEU A 77 -1.74 -7.37 -5.16
CA LEU A 77 -0.53 -6.53 -5.13
C LEU A 77 0.16 -6.44 -6.51
N LEU A 78 0.04 -7.48 -7.33
CA LEU A 78 0.58 -7.49 -8.71
C LEU A 78 -0.19 -6.56 -9.66
N GLU A 79 -1.37 -6.05 -9.28
CA GLU A 79 -2.05 -4.99 -10.03
C GLU A 79 -1.29 -3.66 -9.98
N CYS A 80 -0.37 -3.50 -9.01
CA CYS A 80 0.59 -2.41 -9.00
C CYS A 80 1.77 -2.68 -9.92
N ASN A 81 1.66 -2.25 -11.19
CA ASN A 81 2.71 -2.45 -12.20
C ASN A 81 4.06 -1.77 -11.87
N SER A 82 4.09 -0.79 -10.97
CA SER A 82 5.32 -0.11 -10.54
C SER A 82 6.00 -0.78 -9.34
N ALA A 83 5.38 -1.79 -8.72
CA ALA A 83 5.93 -2.47 -7.57
C ALA A 83 6.98 -3.50 -7.98
N ASP A 84 8.10 -3.55 -7.24
CA ASP A 84 9.10 -4.61 -7.39
C ASP A 84 8.48 -5.95 -6.93
N PRO A 85 8.48 -7.00 -7.78
CA PRO A 85 8.02 -8.33 -7.40
C PRO A 85 8.68 -8.91 -6.13
N ALA A 86 9.92 -8.53 -5.83
CA ALA A 86 10.62 -8.93 -4.61
C ALA A 86 9.96 -8.31 -3.35
N ILE A 87 9.53 -7.05 -3.42
CA ILE A 87 8.79 -6.38 -2.34
C ILE A 87 7.45 -7.09 -2.12
N ILE A 88 6.72 -7.39 -3.20
CA ILE A 88 5.46 -8.16 -3.13
C ILE A 88 5.71 -9.51 -2.46
N SER A 89 6.75 -10.23 -2.88
CA SER A 89 7.10 -11.53 -2.28
C SER A 89 7.39 -11.40 -0.79
N GLN A 90 8.09 -10.35 -0.35
CA GLN A 90 8.38 -10.12 1.06
C GLN A 90 7.11 -9.87 1.88
N ILE A 91 6.19 -9.05 1.36
CA ILE A 91 4.88 -8.78 1.98
C ILE A 91 4.10 -10.09 2.12
N ILE A 92 4.00 -10.88 1.06
CA ILE A 92 3.23 -12.14 1.05
C ILE A 92 3.86 -13.20 1.96
N ASN A 93 5.19 -13.31 2.00
CA ASN A 93 5.88 -14.21 2.92
C ASN A 93 5.58 -13.89 4.38
N LYS A 94 5.48 -12.61 4.73
CA LYS A 94 5.25 -12.17 6.11
C LYS A 94 3.77 -12.15 6.50
N PHE A 95 2.90 -11.66 5.62
CA PHE A 95 1.50 -11.38 5.94
C PHE A 95 0.47 -12.17 5.12
N GLY A 96 0.87 -12.77 3.99
CA GLY A 96 -0.06 -13.37 3.02
C GLY A 96 -0.99 -14.43 3.62
N ARG A 97 -0.47 -15.25 4.53
CA ARG A 97 -1.20 -16.36 5.16
C ARG A 97 -1.92 -15.97 6.45
N MET A 98 -1.78 -14.73 6.91
CA MET A 98 -2.35 -14.31 8.19
C MET A 98 -3.83 -13.99 8.04
N ARG A 99 -4.63 -14.35 9.04
CA ARG A 99 -6.07 -14.08 9.08
C ARG A 99 -6.39 -12.62 9.48
N GLY A 100 -5.36 -11.82 9.76
CA GLY A 100 -5.46 -10.42 10.14
C GLY A 100 -6.37 -9.63 9.23
#